data_AF-A0A0Q4MUQ8-F1
#
_entry.id   AF-A0A0Q4MUQ8-F1
#
_cell.length_a   1.000
_cell.length_b   1.000
_cell.length_c   1.000
_cell.angle_alpha   90.00
_cell.angle_beta   90.00
_cell.angle_gamma   90.00
#
_symmetry.space_group_name_H-M   'P 1'
#
loop_
_entity.id
_entity.type
_entity.pdbx_description
1 polymer ?
#
loop_
_entity_poly.entity_id
_entity_poly.type
_entity_poly.pdbx_seq_one_letter_code
_entity_poly.pdbx_strand_id
1 'polypeptide(L)'
;MSRLIAAVLALALLALAYTGWRLNEVSGELTSAQRVIGTLSAGIESRDKAITRLQVQEKESSRREAELRLLQGRAGDAALGRELQIQREIHANPALRNWSDAALPADVIRLHARPAFRNARDYLDWLSSRGQLPDAGQQP
;
A
#
# COMPACT_ATOMS: atom_id res chain seq x y z
N MET A 1 -67.71 -36.00 -48.01
CA MET A 1 -67.11 -34.66 -47.87
C MET A 1 -66.83 -34.26 -46.43
N SER A 2 -67.74 -34.50 -45.48
CA SER A 2 -67.56 -34.18 -44.05
C SER A 2 -66.30 -34.80 -43.39
N ARG A 3 -65.95 -36.04 -43.72
CA ARG A 3 -64.76 -36.73 -43.16
C ARG A 3 -63.42 -36.11 -43.61
N LEU A 4 -63.35 -35.62 -44.85
CA LEU A 4 -62.15 -34.94 -45.37
C LEU A 4 -61.98 -33.57 -44.72
N ILE A 5 -63.08 -32.82 -44.56
CA ILE A 5 -63.07 -31.53 -43.86
C ILE A 5 -62.63 -31.71 -42.40
N ALA A 6 -63.14 -32.74 -41.73
CA ALA A 6 -62.74 -33.07 -40.36
C ALA A 6 -61.25 -33.44 -40.26
N ALA A 7 -60.72 -34.21 -41.21
CA ALA A 7 -59.31 -34.59 -41.24
C ALA A 7 -58.38 -33.38 -41.47
N VAL A 8 -58.76 -32.47 -42.37
CA VAL A 8 -58.01 -31.23 -42.63
C VAL A 8 -58.05 -30.30 -41.42
N LEU A 9 -59.19 -30.17 -40.75
CA LEU A 9 -59.31 -29.40 -39.50
C LEU A 9 -58.44 -29.99 -38.38
N ALA A 10 -58.43 -31.31 -38.22
CA ALA A 10 -57.59 -31.97 -37.23
C ALA A 10 -56.10 -31.75 -37.49
N LEU A 11 -55.67 -31.83 -38.76
CA LEU A 11 -54.29 -31.52 -39.16
C LEU A 11 -53.93 -30.05 -38.91
N ALA A 12 -54.84 -29.12 -39.21
CA ALA A 12 -54.62 -27.70 -38.95
C ALA A 12 -54.47 -27.41 -37.44
N LEU A 13 -55.29 -28.04 -36.61
CA LEU A 13 -55.20 -27.91 -35.14
C LEU A 13 -53.89 -28.50 -34.60
N LEU A 14 -53.44 -29.64 -35.11
CA LEU A 14 -52.15 -30.22 -34.72
C LEU A 14 -50.98 -29.33 -35.14
N ALA A 15 -51.02 -28.74 -36.34
CA ALA A 15 -50.00 -27.79 -36.80
C ALA A 15 -49.96 -26.52 -35.94
N LEU A 16 -51.12 -26.01 -35.53
CA LEU A 16 -51.24 -24.86 -34.61
C LEU A 16 -50.69 -25.19 -33.22
N ALA A 17 -51.03 -26.36 -32.66
CA ALA A 17 -50.53 -26.80 -31.37
C ALA A 17 -48.99 -26.95 -31.37
N TYR A 18 -48.43 -27.54 -32.44
CA TYR A 18 -46.99 -27.72 -32.60
C TYR A 18 -46.24 -26.40 -32.73
N THR A 19 -46.73 -25.47 -33.56
CA THR A 19 -46.12 -24.15 -33.73
C THR A 19 -46.21 -23.31 -32.45
N GLY A 20 -47.33 -23.36 -31.73
CA GLY A 20 -47.48 -22.71 -30.43
C GLY A 20 -46.49 -23.22 -29.38
N TRP A 21 -46.31 -24.53 -29.30
CA TRP A 21 -45.33 -25.14 -28.39
C TRP A 21 -43.89 -24.72 -28.74
N ARG A 22 -43.52 -24.78 -30.03
CA ARG A 22 -42.19 -24.39 -30.53
C ARG A 22 -41.90 -22.90 -30.35
N LEU A 23 -42.88 -22.02 -30.50
CA LEU A 23 -42.71 -20.59 -30.22
C LEU A 23 -42.47 -20.34 -28.72
N ASN A 24 -43.17 -21.05 -27.85
CA ASN A 24 -43.04 -20.89 -26.41
C ASN A 24 -41.63 -21.30 -25.92
N GLU A 25 -41.09 -22.39 -26.45
CA GLU A 25 -39.75 -22.89 -26.09
C GLU A 25 -38.63 -21.95 -26.55
N VAL A 26 -38.70 -21.47 -27.81
CA VAL A 26 -37.73 -20.49 -28.34
C VAL A 26 -37.82 -19.14 -27.61
N SER A 27 -39.02 -18.72 -27.20
CA SER A 27 -39.20 -17.47 -26.42
C SER A 27 -38.58 -17.58 -25.02
N GLY A 28 -38.63 -18.76 -24.41
CA GLY A 28 -37.95 -19.06 -23.15
C GLY A 28 -36.43 -18.94 -23.26
N GLU A 29 -35.84 -19.51 -24.32
CA GLU A 29 -34.41 -19.40 -24.59
C GLU A 29 -33.97 -17.94 -24.80
N LEU A 30 -34.71 -17.15 -25.60
CA LEU A 30 -34.40 -15.74 -25.83
C LEU A 30 -34.45 -14.91 -24.54
N THR A 31 -35.44 -15.16 -23.68
CA THR A 31 -35.56 -14.47 -22.39
C THR A 31 -34.40 -14.83 -21.46
N SER A 32 -33.96 -16.10 -21.46
CA SER A 32 -32.80 -16.55 -20.68
C SER A 32 -31.50 -15.92 -21.20
N ALA A 33 -31.30 -15.89 -22.52
CA ALA A 33 -30.15 -15.28 -23.15
C ALA A 33 -30.08 -13.78 -22.85
N GLN A 34 -31.22 -13.07 -22.92
CA GLN A 34 -31.29 -11.65 -22.58
C GLN A 34 -30.93 -11.39 -21.12
N ARG A 35 -31.36 -12.27 -20.20
CA ARG A 35 -30.99 -12.18 -18.78
C ARG A 35 -29.49 -12.39 -18.59
N VAL A 36 -28.90 -13.39 -19.24
CA VAL A 36 -27.46 -13.66 -19.17
C VAL A 36 -26.67 -12.46 -19.71
N ILE A 37 -27.04 -11.93 -20.87
CA ILE A 37 -26.42 -10.72 -21.43
C ILE A 37 -26.53 -9.56 -20.46
N GLY A 38 -27.71 -9.31 -19.88
CA GLY A 38 -27.90 -8.26 -18.88
C GLY A 38 -26.97 -8.41 -17.67
N THR A 39 -26.83 -9.64 -17.14
CA THR A 39 -25.93 -9.91 -16.01
C THR A 39 -24.46 -9.74 -16.38
N LEU A 40 -24.05 -10.17 -17.57
CA LEU A 40 -22.67 -9.99 -18.06
C LEU A 40 -22.35 -8.52 -18.28
N SER A 41 -23.27 -7.75 -18.90
CA SER A 41 -23.10 -6.31 -19.11
C SER A 41 -22.97 -5.56 -17.78
N ALA A 42 -23.82 -5.85 -16.79
CA ALA A 42 -23.69 -5.27 -15.45
C ALA A 42 -22.37 -5.68 -14.77
N GLY A 43 -21.94 -6.93 -14.96
CA GLY A 43 -20.65 -7.43 -14.46
C GLY A 43 -19.45 -6.71 -15.10
N ILE A 44 -19.48 -6.47 -16.41
CA ILE A 44 -18.46 -5.72 -17.14
C ILE A 44 -18.43 -4.27 -16.65
N GLU A 45 -19.59 -3.60 -16.56
CA GLU A 45 -19.66 -2.21 -16.09
C GLU A 45 -19.10 -2.05 -14.67
N SER A 46 -19.40 -3.01 -13.79
CA SER A 46 -18.85 -3.04 -12.43
C SER A 46 -17.32 -3.20 -12.43
N ARG A 47 -16.80 -4.09 -13.27
CA ARG A 47 -15.35 -4.30 -13.44
C ARG A 47 -14.67 -3.07 -14.04
N ASP A 48 -15.25 -2.44 -15.04
CA ASP A 48 -14.71 -1.21 -15.64
C ASP A 48 -14.63 -0.09 -14.59
N LYS A 49 -15.68 0.09 -13.79
CA LYS A 49 -15.67 1.04 -12.66
C LYS A 49 -14.59 0.71 -11.62
N ALA A 50 -14.31 -0.57 -11.38
CA ALA A 50 -13.23 -0.98 -10.48
C ALA A 50 -11.85 -0.71 -11.08
N ILE A 51 -11.66 -1.03 -12.37
CA ILE A 51 -10.41 -0.77 -13.11
C ILE A 51 -10.12 0.73 -13.14
N THR A 52 -11.10 1.57 -13.48
CA THR A 52 -10.90 3.03 -13.48
C THR A 52 -10.51 3.55 -12.10
N ARG A 53 -11.13 3.05 -11.03
CA ARG A 53 -10.76 3.43 -9.66
C ARG A 53 -9.34 3.02 -9.31
N LEU A 54 -8.95 1.80 -9.65
CA LEU A 54 -7.58 1.32 -9.42
C LEU A 54 -6.56 2.13 -10.22
N GLN A 55 -6.85 2.48 -11.47
CA GLN A 55 -5.98 3.32 -12.29
C GLN A 55 -5.78 4.72 -11.71
N VAL A 56 -6.85 5.34 -11.19
CA VAL A 56 -6.76 6.64 -10.50
C VAL A 56 -5.90 6.50 -9.24
N GLN A 57 -6.13 5.46 -8.43
CA GLN A 57 -5.36 5.21 -7.21
C GLN A 57 -3.88 4.95 -7.49
N GLU A 58 -3.54 4.17 -8.52
CA GLU A 58 -2.16 3.93 -8.97
C GLU A 58 -1.48 5.23 -9.42
N LYS A 59 -2.19 6.08 -10.17
CA LYS A 59 -1.66 7.38 -10.60
C LYS A 59 -1.39 8.31 -9.41
N GLU A 60 -2.27 8.31 -8.41
CA GLU A 60 -2.05 9.08 -7.19
C GLU A 60 -0.93 8.50 -6.33
N SER A 61 -0.84 7.17 -6.22
CA SER A 61 0.21 6.46 -5.51
C SER A 61 1.60 6.76 -6.10
N SER A 62 1.75 6.58 -7.41
CA SER A 62 2.99 6.87 -8.13
C SER A 62 3.41 8.35 -8.02
N ARG A 63 2.45 9.28 -8.05
CA ARG A 63 2.73 10.70 -7.80
C ARG A 63 3.26 10.95 -6.39
N ARG A 64 2.63 10.36 -5.37
CA ARG A 64 3.08 10.47 -3.97
C ARG A 64 4.46 9.85 -3.78
N GLU A 65 4.72 8.71 -4.41
CA GLU A 65 6.03 8.07 -4.34
C GLU A 65 7.12 8.94 -5.00
N ALA A 66 6.84 9.53 -6.16
CA ALA A 66 7.76 10.46 -6.81
C ALA A 66 8.04 11.70 -5.93
N GLU A 67 7.02 12.26 -5.29
CA GLU A 67 7.17 13.37 -4.36
C GLU A 67 8.01 12.98 -3.13
N LEU A 68 7.77 11.81 -2.54
CA LEU A 68 8.57 11.31 -1.42
C LEU A 68 10.03 11.13 -1.80
N ARG A 69 10.32 10.57 -2.98
CA ARG A 69 11.70 10.44 -3.48
C ARG A 69 12.38 11.80 -3.67
N LEU A 70 11.67 12.80 -4.18
CA LEU A 70 12.19 14.17 -4.30
C LEU A 70 12.48 14.79 -2.93
N LEU A 71 11.59 14.61 -1.96
CA LEU A 71 11.80 15.11 -0.59
C LEU A 71 12.98 14.41 0.08
N GLN A 72 13.13 13.09 -0.12
CA GLN A 72 14.27 12.34 0.38
C GLN A 72 15.60 12.83 -0.23
N GLY A 73 15.62 13.07 -1.54
CA GLY A 73 16.79 13.66 -2.21
C GLY A 73 17.16 15.02 -1.64
N ARG A 74 16.19 15.94 -1.52
CA ARG A 74 16.40 17.27 -0.91
C ARG A 74 16.88 17.21 0.53
N ALA A 75 16.34 16.29 1.33
CA ALA A 75 16.78 16.08 2.70
C ALA A 75 18.23 15.58 2.76
N GLY A 76 18.60 14.66 1.84
CA GLY A 76 19.98 14.21 1.68
C GLY A 76 20.93 15.33 1.29
N ASP A 77 20.58 16.13 0.29
CA ASP A 77 21.38 17.27 -0.16
C ASP A 77 21.54 18.33 0.95
N ALA A 78 20.47 18.63 1.69
CA ALA A 78 20.51 19.54 2.81
C ALA A 78 21.41 19.03 3.96
N ALA A 79 21.33 17.74 4.27
CA ALA A 79 22.18 17.10 5.27
C ALA A 79 23.66 17.14 4.87
N LEU A 80 23.96 16.81 3.60
CA LEU A 80 25.31 16.90 3.05
C LEU A 80 25.83 18.35 3.07
N GLY A 81 25.01 19.30 2.67
CA GLY A 81 25.35 20.73 2.69
C GLY A 81 25.68 21.22 4.10
N ARG A 82 24.90 20.79 5.10
CA ARG A 82 25.14 21.08 6.52
C ARG A 82 26.45 20.47 7.02
N GLU A 83 26.72 19.21 6.67
CA GLU A 83 27.98 18.55 7.05
C GLU A 83 29.19 19.28 6.44
N LEU A 84 29.14 19.57 5.14
CA LEU A 84 30.21 20.33 4.46
C LEU A 84 30.40 21.72 5.07
N GLN A 85 29.32 22.37 5.52
CA GLN A 85 29.42 23.65 6.22
C GLN A 85 30.11 23.47 7.57
N ILE A 86 29.69 22.52 8.40
CA ILE A 86 30.33 22.23 9.69
C ILE A 86 31.82 21.95 9.50
N GLN A 87 32.17 21.12 8.52
CA GLN A 87 33.57 20.83 8.19
C GLN A 87 34.32 22.10 7.81
N ARG A 88 33.76 22.97 6.96
CA ARG A 88 34.40 24.26 6.63
C ARG A 88 34.63 25.14 7.86
N GLU A 89 33.65 25.25 8.76
CA GLU A 89 33.78 26.04 9.98
C GLU A 89 34.87 25.47 10.92
N ILE A 90 34.93 24.14 11.07
CA ILE A 90 35.98 23.45 11.84
C ILE A 90 37.36 23.73 11.23
N HIS A 91 37.51 23.58 9.91
CA HIS A 91 38.78 23.78 9.22
C HIS A 91 39.22 25.25 9.19
N ALA A 92 38.29 26.19 9.20
CA ALA A 92 38.57 27.62 9.21
C ALA A 92 39.16 28.12 10.55
N ASN A 93 38.90 27.41 11.66
CA ASN A 93 39.39 27.79 12.99
C ASN A 93 40.41 26.75 13.52
N PRO A 94 41.72 27.05 13.50
CA PRO A 94 42.76 26.12 13.96
C PRO A 94 42.58 25.63 15.40
N ALA A 95 42.06 26.48 16.30
CA ALA A 95 41.80 26.08 17.67
C ALA A 95 40.63 25.09 17.76
N LEU A 96 39.57 25.32 16.97
CA LEU A 96 38.41 24.43 16.90
C LEU A 96 38.79 23.08 16.28
N ARG A 97 39.61 23.09 15.22
CA ARG A 97 40.19 21.90 14.60
C ARG A 97 41.03 21.08 15.58
N ASN A 98 41.94 21.72 16.30
CA ASN A 98 42.78 21.03 17.29
C ASN A 98 41.94 20.44 18.43
N TRP A 99 40.87 21.12 18.86
CA TRP A 99 39.95 20.60 19.85
C TRP A 99 39.11 19.43 19.33
N SER A 100 38.65 19.48 18.08
CA SER A 100 37.88 18.37 17.47
C SER A 100 38.73 17.12 17.21
N ASP A 101 40.01 17.30 16.86
CA ASP A 101 40.95 16.20 16.60
C ASP A 101 41.50 15.58 17.90
N ALA A 102 41.34 16.24 19.05
CA ALA A 102 41.82 15.76 20.33
C ALA A 102 41.01 14.55 20.81
N ALA A 103 41.70 13.56 21.38
CA ALA A 103 41.05 12.40 21.98
C ALA A 103 40.15 12.83 23.14
N LEU A 104 38.94 12.26 23.23
CA LEU A 104 38.05 12.52 24.36
C LEU A 104 38.69 11.99 25.66
N PRO A 105 38.61 12.75 26.77
CA PRO A 105 39.05 12.25 28.08
C PRO A 105 38.33 10.97 28.49
N ALA A 106 39.03 10.08 29.18
CA ALA A 106 38.51 8.77 29.59
C ALA A 106 37.22 8.88 30.42
N ASP A 107 37.09 9.90 31.28
CA ASP A 107 35.88 10.12 32.08
C ASP A 107 34.65 10.45 31.22
N VAL A 108 34.84 11.21 30.14
CA VAL A 108 33.77 11.55 29.17
C VAL A 108 33.39 10.32 28.35
N ILE A 109 34.38 9.52 27.94
CA ILE A 109 34.13 8.24 27.27
C ILE A 109 33.33 7.30 28.20
N ARG A 110 33.68 7.24 29.50
CA ARG A 110 32.97 6.42 30.50
C ARG A 110 31.52 6.83 30.68
N LEU A 111 31.20 8.14 30.62
CA LEU A 111 29.83 8.66 30.66
C LEU A 111 28.96 8.19 29.48
N HIS A 112 29.56 8.14 28.28
CA HIS A 112 28.85 7.70 27.08
C HIS A 112 28.90 6.19 26.85
N ALA A 113 29.80 5.48 27.52
CA ALA A 113 29.91 4.03 27.44
C ALA A 113 28.57 3.37 27.82
N ARG A 114 28.11 2.48 26.95
CA ARG A 114 26.89 1.71 27.13
C ARG A 114 27.26 0.22 27.18
N PRO A 115 26.93 -0.49 28.27
CA PRO A 115 27.14 -1.93 28.32
C PRO A 115 26.21 -2.65 27.34
N ALA A 116 26.58 -3.86 26.94
CA ALA A 116 25.67 -4.73 26.19
C ALA A 116 24.56 -5.25 27.11
N PHE A 117 23.31 -5.17 26.66
CA PHE A 117 22.15 -5.66 27.41
C PHE A 117 21.68 -6.98 26.82
N ARG A 118 21.33 -7.96 27.66
CA ARG A 118 20.78 -9.24 27.20
C ARG A 118 19.29 -9.17 26.92
N ASN A 119 18.59 -8.23 27.56
CA ASN A 119 17.15 -8.03 27.40
C ASN A 119 16.75 -6.55 27.68
N ALA A 120 15.49 -6.20 27.45
CA ALA A 120 14.98 -4.84 27.63
C ALA A 120 14.88 -4.40 29.11
N ARG A 121 14.72 -5.33 30.06
CA ARG A 121 14.67 -5.03 31.49
C ARG A 121 16.03 -4.58 32.01
N ASP A 122 17.11 -5.27 31.61
CA ASP A 122 18.49 -4.88 31.93
C ASP A 122 18.79 -3.45 31.48
N TYR A 123 18.23 -3.03 30.34
CA TYR A 123 18.37 -1.68 29.82
C TYR A 123 17.65 -0.65 30.70
N LEU A 124 16.40 -0.91 31.09
CA LEU A 124 15.62 -0.02 31.96
C LEU A 124 16.25 0.11 33.34
N ASP A 125 16.72 -1.00 33.92
CA ASP A 125 17.42 -1.01 35.21
C ASP A 125 18.69 -0.15 35.15
N TRP A 126 19.51 -0.31 34.10
CA TRP A 126 20.70 0.53 33.90
C TRP A 126 20.36 2.02 33.68
N LEU A 127 19.29 2.33 32.96
CA LEU A 127 18.85 3.71 32.71
C LEU A 127 18.41 4.40 34.00
N SER A 128 17.70 3.67 34.86
CA SER A 128 17.29 4.16 36.18
C SER A 128 18.47 4.32 37.14
N SER A 129 19.50 3.48 37.01
CA SER A 129 20.71 3.52 37.84
C SER A 129 21.69 4.61 37.42
N ARG A 130 21.70 5.03 36.13
CA ARG A 130 22.60 6.05 35.59
C ARG A 130 22.50 7.43 36.26
N GLY A 131 21.38 7.75 36.89
CA GLY A 131 21.17 9.02 37.61
C GLY A 131 21.86 9.08 38.97
N GLN A 132 22.35 7.95 39.50
CA GLN A 132 23.13 7.90 40.73
C GLN A 132 24.61 8.14 40.38
N LEU A 133 24.96 9.42 40.16
CA LEU A 133 26.35 9.81 40.17
C LEU A 133 26.88 9.63 41.61
N PRO A 134 28.05 9.00 41.82
CA PRO A 134 28.71 9.02 43.11
C PRO A 134 28.96 10.47 43.53
N ASP A 135 28.77 10.76 44.81
CA ASP A 135 29.06 12.07 45.38
C ASP A 135 30.51 12.47 45.04
N ALA A 136 30.71 13.73 44.69
CA ALA A 136 31.99 14.27 44.23
C ALA A 136 32.99 14.35 45.40
N GLY A 137 33.45 13.20 45.89
CA GLY A 137 34.30 13.11 47.06
C GLY A 137 34.80 11.69 47.40
N GLN A 138 34.30 10.64 46.73
CA GLN A 138 34.81 9.28 46.96
C GLN A 138 35.73 8.85 45.82
N GLN A 139 37.03 9.04 46.04
CA GLN A 139 38.07 8.33 45.31
C GLN A 139 38.12 6.86 45.78
N PRO A 140 38.39 5.88 44.89
CA PRO A 140 38.78 4.54 45.29
C PRO A 140 40.18 4.51 45.93
#